data_AF-A0A962IMU9-F1
#
_entry.id   AF-A0A962IMU9-F1
#
_cell.length_a   1.000
_cell.length_b   1.000
_cell.length_c   1.000
_cell.angle_alpha   90.00
_cell.angle_beta   90.00
_cell.angle_gamma   90.00
#
_symmetry.space_group_name_H-M   'P 1'
#
loop_
_entity.id
_entity.type
_entity.pdbx_description
1 polymer ?
#
loop_
_entity_poly.entity_id
_entity_poly.type
_entity_poly.pdbx_seq_one_letter_code
_entity_poly.pdbx_strand_id
1 'polypeptide(L)'
;TINEQMRMALAKVAFMPFGLLIDRWRWGVFDGSIPPDRYNQAWWELKARYQGVAPATPRGEEFFDPAAKYHVPGNTPYTRYFLAHILQFQFYKALCDAAGHEGPLHTCNFAGNPEAGKRYWAMLEQGQQQPWQQTLKELTGGEQMDASAVLDYFAPLQAWLTEHNAGKQCGY
;
A
#
# COMPACT_ATOMS: atom_id res chain seq x y z
N THR A 1 2.20 20.16 4.47
CA THR A 1 0.97 20.77 5.03
C THR A 1 -0.10 19.69 5.19
N ILE A 2 -1.14 19.93 6.00
CA ILE A 2 -2.24 18.97 6.16
C ILE A 2 -2.98 18.72 4.83
N ASN A 3 -3.22 19.75 4.01
CA ASN A 3 -3.87 19.60 2.72
C ASN A 3 -3.12 18.64 1.78
N GLU A 4 -1.80 18.78 1.72
CA GLU A 4 -0.97 17.90 0.89
C GLU A 4 -0.91 16.47 1.44
N GLN A 5 -0.81 16.33 2.76
CA GLN A 5 -0.88 15.02 3.41
C GLN A 5 -2.22 14.33 3.14
N MET A 6 -3.34 15.06 3.25
CA MET A 6 -4.67 14.51 2.95
C MET A 6 -4.77 14.04 1.50
N ARG A 7 -4.29 14.87 0.56
CA ARG A 7 -4.24 14.52 -0.87
C ARG A 7 -3.44 13.23 -1.09
N MET A 8 -2.28 13.10 -0.44
CA MET A 8 -1.44 11.91 -0.53
C MET A 8 -2.08 10.70 0.15
N ALA A 9 -2.74 10.86 1.29
CA ALA A 9 -3.40 9.77 2.01
C ALA A 9 -4.58 9.20 1.22
N LEU A 10 -5.36 10.05 0.53
CA LEU A 10 -6.43 9.61 -0.37
C LEU A 10 -5.91 8.73 -1.53
N ALA A 11 -4.70 8.99 -2.01
CA ALA A 11 -4.08 8.19 -3.07
C ALA A 11 -3.38 6.93 -2.55
N LYS A 12 -2.78 7.00 -1.35
CA LYS A 12 -1.89 5.96 -0.82
C LYS A 12 -2.56 5.10 0.25
N VAL A 13 -2.99 5.74 1.34
CA VAL A 13 -3.58 5.04 2.50
C VAL A 13 -4.94 4.45 2.15
N ALA A 14 -5.82 5.22 1.50
CA ALA A 14 -7.14 4.72 1.10
C ALA A 14 -7.08 3.59 0.05
N PHE A 15 -5.99 3.52 -0.73
CA PHE A 15 -5.76 2.45 -1.68
C PHE A 15 -5.31 1.14 -1.03
N MET A 16 -4.51 1.18 0.05
CA MET A 16 -3.88 -0.01 0.63
C MET A 16 -4.84 -1.17 0.92
N PRO A 17 -6.05 -0.95 1.52
CA PRO A 17 -6.97 -2.06 1.76
C PRO A 17 -7.49 -2.69 0.45
N PHE A 18 -7.71 -1.89 -0.60
CA PHE A 18 -8.04 -2.39 -1.93
C PHE A 18 -6.88 -3.14 -2.58
N GLY A 19 -5.66 -2.63 -2.43
CA GLY A 19 -4.43 -3.29 -2.88
C GLY A 19 -4.23 -4.69 -2.29
N LEU A 20 -4.68 -4.89 -1.05
CA LEU A 20 -4.61 -6.18 -0.35
C LEU A 20 -5.74 -7.14 -0.75
N LEU A 21 -6.98 -6.66 -0.81
CA LEU A 21 -8.14 -7.56 -0.88
C LEU A 21 -8.28 -8.31 -2.22
N ILE A 22 -7.77 -7.76 -3.33
CA ILE A 22 -7.97 -8.36 -4.65
C ILE A 22 -7.28 -9.71 -4.76
N ASP A 23 -6.01 -9.78 -4.35
CA ASP A 23 -5.30 -11.06 -4.38
C ASP A 23 -5.70 -11.96 -3.22
N ARG A 24 -6.19 -11.43 -2.08
CA ARG A 24 -6.86 -12.27 -1.06
C ARG A 24 -8.06 -13.01 -1.65
N TRP A 25 -8.89 -12.32 -2.44
CA TRP A 25 -9.99 -12.93 -3.18
C TRP A 25 -9.48 -13.96 -4.20
N ARG A 26 -8.50 -13.60 -5.03
CA ARG A 26 -7.96 -14.52 -6.05
C ARG A 26 -7.30 -15.76 -5.45
N TRP A 27 -6.56 -15.63 -4.35
CA TRP A 27 -5.97 -16.76 -3.66
C TRP A 27 -7.04 -17.71 -3.14
N GLY A 28 -8.13 -17.18 -2.55
CA GLY A 28 -9.25 -18.00 -2.14
C GLY A 28 -9.96 -18.70 -3.30
N VAL A 29 -10.03 -18.06 -4.46
CA VAL A 29 -10.52 -18.71 -5.70
C VAL A 29 -9.57 -19.81 -6.16
N PHE A 30 -8.26 -19.55 -6.18
CA PHE A 30 -7.25 -20.49 -6.67
C PHE A 30 -7.03 -21.69 -5.74
N ASP A 31 -7.16 -21.51 -4.43
CA ASP A 31 -7.06 -22.61 -3.45
C ASP A 31 -8.39 -23.34 -3.20
N GLY A 32 -9.48 -22.85 -3.79
CA GLY A 32 -10.82 -23.46 -3.71
C GLY A 32 -11.62 -23.10 -2.46
N SER A 33 -11.07 -22.29 -1.54
CA SER A 33 -11.82 -21.82 -0.35
C SER A 33 -12.95 -20.85 -0.69
N ILE A 34 -12.90 -20.22 -1.87
CA ILE A 34 -14.00 -19.43 -2.46
C ILE A 34 -14.48 -20.18 -3.72
N PRO A 35 -15.57 -20.96 -3.62
CA PRO A 35 -16.12 -21.67 -4.77
C PRO A 35 -16.87 -20.72 -5.74
N PRO A 36 -17.11 -21.15 -7.00
CA PRO A 36 -17.75 -20.32 -8.02
C PRO A 36 -19.12 -19.73 -7.65
N ASP A 37 -19.91 -20.46 -6.84
CA ASP A 37 -21.22 -20.03 -6.34
C ASP A 37 -21.14 -19.02 -5.19
N ARG A 38 -19.93 -18.54 -4.84
CA ARG A 38 -19.68 -17.52 -3.82
C ARG A 38 -18.70 -16.44 -4.25
N TYR A 39 -18.37 -16.36 -5.54
CA TYR A 39 -17.39 -15.40 -6.05
C TYR A 39 -17.76 -13.97 -5.70
N ASN A 40 -19.02 -13.60 -5.94
CA ASN A 40 -19.45 -12.23 -5.77
C ASN A 40 -19.70 -11.88 -4.31
N GLN A 41 -20.29 -12.79 -3.54
CA GLN A 41 -20.46 -12.67 -2.10
C GLN A 41 -19.10 -12.45 -1.41
N ALA A 42 -18.13 -13.33 -1.65
CA ALA A 42 -16.82 -13.22 -1.00
C ALA A 42 -16.08 -11.94 -1.39
N TRP A 43 -16.27 -11.47 -2.63
CA TRP A 43 -15.74 -10.17 -3.07
C TRP A 43 -16.29 -9.01 -2.23
N TRP A 44 -17.62 -8.95 -2.04
CA TRP A 44 -18.24 -7.89 -1.24
C TRP A 44 -17.98 -8.04 0.27
N GLU A 45 -17.85 -9.25 0.80
CA GLU A 45 -17.40 -9.51 2.17
C GLU A 45 -15.99 -8.95 2.40
N LEU A 46 -15.07 -9.15 1.46
CA LEU A 46 -13.71 -8.60 1.53
C LEU A 46 -13.70 -7.07 1.37
N LYS A 47 -14.51 -6.51 0.47
CA LYS A 47 -14.65 -5.05 0.35
C LYS A 47 -15.20 -4.41 1.63
N ALA A 48 -16.22 -5.02 2.23
CA ALA A 48 -16.73 -4.59 3.52
C ALA A 48 -15.64 -4.68 4.58
N ARG A 49 -15.00 -5.85 4.75
CA ARG A 49 -13.99 -6.11 5.78
C ARG A 49 -12.75 -5.23 5.72
N TYR A 50 -12.28 -4.88 4.52
CA TYR A 50 -11.03 -4.15 4.36
C TYR A 50 -11.25 -2.67 4.09
N GLN A 51 -12.27 -2.30 3.32
CA GLN A 51 -12.50 -0.91 2.92
C GLN A 51 -13.67 -0.23 3.65
N GLY A 52 -14.58 -0.99 4.26
CA GLY A 52 -15.80 -0.42 4.83
C GLY A 52 -16.81 0.06 3.80
N VAL A 53 -16.84 -0.58 2.63
CA VAL A 53 -17.74 -0.19 1.53
C VAL A 53 -18.71 -1.31 1.18
N ALA A 54 -19.96 -0.92 0.91
CA ALA A 54 -21.04 -1.78 0.48
C ALA A 54 -21.40 -1.51 -0.99
N PRO A 55 -22.05 -2.45 -1.70
CA PRO A 55 -22.60 -2.16 -3.01
C PRO A 55 -23.79 -1.20 -2.91
N ALA A 56 -24.02 -0.40 -3.95
CA ALA A 56 -25.14 0.56 -3.98
C ALA A 56 -26.52 -0.11 -4.08
N THR A 57 -26.57 -1.31 -4.66
CA THR A 57 -27.76 -2.18 -4.73
C THR A 57 -27.35 -3.60 -4.37
N PRO A 58 -28.27 -4.50 -3.98
CA PRO A 58 -27.95 -5.91 -3.81
C PRO A 58 -27.25 -6.49 -5.06
N ARG A 59 -26.25 -7.35 -4.83
CA ARG A 59 -25.43 -7.98 -5.86
C ARG A 59 -25.38 -9.49 -5.61
N GLY A 60 -26.22 -10.27 -6.31
CA GLY A 60 -26.17 -11.73 -6.22
C GLY A 60 -25.03 -12.35 -7.02
N GLU A 61 -25.04 -13.68 -7.14
CA GLU A 61 -24.03 -14.48 -7.88
C GLU A 61 -24.31 -14.54 -9.39
N GLU A 62 -25.41 -13.96 -9.87
CA GLU A 62 -25.61 -13.66 -11.29
C GLU A 62 -24.61 -12.63 -11.83
N PHE A 63 -23.86 -11.98 -10.93
CA PHE A 63 -22.83 -11.01 -11.24
C PHE A 63 -21.42 -11.54 -10.97
N PHE A 64 -20.45 -10.91 -11.64
CA PHE A 64 -19.03 -11.15 -11.41
C PHE A 64 -18.28 -9.83 -11.26
N ASP A 65 -18.56 -9.08 -10.18
CA ASP A 65 -17.92 -7.79 -9.88
C ASP A 65 -16.39 -7.78 -9.90
N PRO A 66 -15.68 -8.80 -9.39
CA PRO A 66 -14.22 -8.77 -9.44
C PRO A 66 -13.68 -8.65 -10.89
N ALA A 67 -14.38 -9.19 -11.90
CA ALA A 67 -13.95 -9.04 -13.30
C ALA A 67 -14.14 -7.64 -13.88
N ALA A 68 -14.91 -6.76 -13.23
CA ALA A 68 -14.99 -5.35 -13.62
C ALA A 68 -13.68 -4.58 -13.29
N LYS A 69 -12.74 -5.19 -12.54
CA LYS A 69 -11.41 -4.64 -12.31
C LYS A 69 -10.41 -5.26 -13.29
N TYR A 70 -9.90 -4.46 -14.24
CA TYR A 70 -8.92 -4.83 -15.29
C TYR A 70 -7.93 -5.96 -14.95
N HIS A 71 -7.29 -5.90 -13.78
CA HIS A 71 -6.26 -6.86 -13.36
C HIS A 71 -6.77 -8.29 -13.17
N VAL A 72 -8.05 -8.46 -12.84
CA VAL A 72 -8.67 -9.78 -12.66
C VAL A 72 -8.80 -10.50 -14.01
N PRO A 73 -9.52 -9.98 -15.04
CA PRO A 73 -9.58 -10.63 -16.36
C PRO A 73 -8.24 -10.55 -17.11
N GLY A 74 -7.42 -9.52 -16.86
CA GLY A 74 -6.07 -9.40 -17.40
C GLY A 74 -5.02 -10.26 -16.69
N ASN A 75 -5.43 -11.17 -15.80
CA ASN A 75 -4.60 -12.10 -15.02
C ASN A 75 -3.30 -11.49 -14.45
N THR A 76 -3.37 -10.25 -13.96
CA THR A 76 -2.20 -9.55 -13.43
C THR A 76 -2.21 -9.58 -11.89
N PRO A 77 -1.21 -10.17 -11.21
CA PRO A 77 -1.09 -10.16 -9.74
C PRO A 77 -1.24 -8.76 -9.13
N TYR A 78 -2.06 -8.59 -8.09
CA TYR A 78 -2.40 -7.28 -7.52
C TYR A 78 -1.60 -6.91 -6.27
N THR A 79 -1.13 -7.90 -5.50
CA THR A 79 -0.36 -7.72 -4.26
C THR A 79 0.88 -6.85 -4.47
N ARG A 80 1.43 -6.85 -5.69
CA ARG A 80 2.53 -5.97 -6.10
C ARG A 80 2.27 -4.50 -5.77
N TYR A 81 1.02 -4.03 -5.87
CA TYR A 81 0.68 -2.64 -5.57
C TYR A 81 0.68 -2.37 -4.07
N PHE A 82 0.15 -3.28 -3.25
CA PHE A 82 0.18 -3.15 -1.79
C PHE A 82 1.62 -3.11 -1.27
N LEU A 83 2.45 -4.06 -1.70
CA LEU A 83 3.86 -4.12 -1.31
C LEU A 83 4.66 -2.92 -1.82
N ALA A 84 4.41 -2.48 -3.06
CA ALA A 84 5.06 -1.29 -3.62
C ALA A 84 4.74 -0.03 -2.81
N HIS A 85 3.54 0.10 -2.23
CA HIS A 85 3.24 1.25 -1.38
C HIS A 85 4.05 1.21 -0.08
N ILE A 86 4.18 0.05 0.57
CA ILE A 86 5.02 -0.10 1.78
C ILE A 86 6.49 0.22 1.43
N LEU A 87 7.03 -0.43 0.41
CA LEU A 87 8.41 -0.25 -0.05
C LEU A 87 8.69 1.18 -0.49
N GLN A 88 7.73 1.87 -1.13
CA GLN A 88 7.88 3.26 -1.54
C GLN A 88 8.24 4.16 -0.36
N PHE A 89 7.53 4.04 0.77
CA PHE A 89 7.81 4.86 1.95
C PHE A 89 9.09 4.41 2.66
N GLN A 90 9.35 3.10 2.73
CA GLN A 90 10.59 2.57 3.30
C GLN A 90 11.83 3.07 2.53
N PHE A 91 11.79 3.05 1.20
CA PHE A 91 12.86 3.57 0.33
C PHE A 91 13.01 5.06 0.49
N TYR A 92 11.90 5.80 0.46
CA TYR A 92 11.91 7.24 0.63
C TYR A 92 12.55 7.64 1.97
N LYS A 93 12.18 6.98 3.07
CA LYS A 93 12.80 7.19 4.37
C LYS A 93 14.30 6.91 4.34
N ALA A 94 14.72 5.75 3.84
CA ALA A 94 16.14 5.40 3.77
C ALA A 94 16.98 6.40 2.97
N LEU A 95 16.42 6.93 1.87
CA LEU A 95 17.07 7.95 1.04
C LEU A 95 17.10 9.32 1.72
N CYS A 96 16.05 9.69 2.45
CA CYS A 96 16.03 10.91 3.26
C CYS A 96 17.06 10.85 4.40
N ASP A 97 17.14 9.72 5.10
CA ASP A 97 18.12 9.49 6.15
C ASP A 97 19.55 9.58 5.58
N ALA A 98 19.80 8.95 4.42
CA ALA A 98 21.07 9.00 3.71
C ALA A 98 21.44 10.42 3.23
N ALA A 99 20.43 11.24 2.91
CA ALA A 99 20.63 12.63 2.55
C ALA A 99 20.89 13.56 3.74
N GLY A 100 20.83 13.04 4.97
CA GLY A 100 20.98 13.82 6.20
C GLY A 100 19.77 14.71 6.49
N HIS A 101 18.57 14.33 6.01
CA HIS A 101 17.35 15.08 6.27
C HIS A 101 16.98 15.04 7.75
N GLU A 102 16.70 16.21 8.33
CA GLU A 102 16.18 16.35 9.68
C GLU A 102 14.74 16.88 9.65
N GLY A 103 13.90 16.40 10.57
CA GLY A 103 12.51 16.82 10.71
C GLY A 103 11.50 15.85 10.07
N PRO A 104 10.24 16.30 9.85
CA PRO A 104 9.17 15.41 9.38
C PRO A 104 9.49 14.79 8.02
N LEU A 105 9.25 13.48 7.88
CA LEU A 105 9.61 12.74 6.67
C LEU A 105 8.96 13.32 5.41
N HIS A 106 7.70 13.75 5.49
CA HIS A 106 6.96 14.31 4.35
C HIS A 106 7.51 15.64 3.80
N THR A 107 8.47 16.29 4.47
CA THR A 107 9.12 17.52 3.98
C THR A 107 10.47 17.25 3.34
N CYS A 108 10.93 16.01 3.33
CA CYS A 108 12.22 15.64 2.77
C CYS A 108 12.29 15.89 1.26
N ASN A 109 13.43 16.43 0.82
CA ASN A 109 13.80 16.49 -0.59
C ASN A 109 15.29 16.19 -0.73
N PHE A 110 15.61 15.09 -1.40
CA PHE A 110 16.99 14.66 -1.65
C PHE A 110 17.43 14.91 -3.10
N ALA A 111 16.76 15.81 -3.83
CA ALA A 111 17.16 16.19 -5.19
C ALA A 111 18.61 16.71 -5.20
N GLY A 112 19.44 16.13 -6.07
CA GLY A 112 20.86 16.49 -6.16
C GLY A 112 21.75 15.94 -5.04
N ASN A 113 21.22 15.12 -4.11
CA ASN A 113 22.05 14.52 -3.07
C ASN A 113 22.83 13.29 -3.61
N PRO A 114 24.18 13.32 -3.60
CA PRO A 114 24.99 12.27 -4.19
C PRO A 114 24.94 10.95 -3.40
N GLU A 115 24.80 11.00 -2.08
CA GLU A 115 24.79 9.79 -1.24
C GLU A 115 23.46 9.03 -1.39
N ALA A 116 22.32 9.74 -1.37
CA ALA A 116 21.03 9.13 -1.67
C ALA A 116 21.00 8.53 -3.09
N GLY A 117 21.52 9.27 -4.08
CA GLY A 117 21.64 8.79 -5.45
C GLY A 117 22.48 7.52 -5.57
N LYS A 118 23.66 7.49 -4.94
CA LYS A 118 24.55 6.32 -4.92
C LYS A 118 23.87 5.09 -4.34
N ARG A 119 23.18 5.22 -3.20
CA ARG A 119 22.46 4.09 -2.58
C ARG A 119 21.33 3.57 -3.45
N TYR A 120 20.56 4.48 -4.04
CA TYR A 120 19.46 4.08 -4.92
C TYR A 120 19.97 3.36 -6.17
N TRP A 121 21.03 3.86 -6.80
CA TRP A 121 21.64 3.21 -7.97
C TRP A 121 22.21 1.84 -7.65
N ALA A 122 22.92 1.68 -6.53
CA ALA A 122 23.44 0.38 -6.12
C ALA A 122 22.33 -0.68 -6.02
N MET A 123 21.18 -0.33 -5.43
CA MET A 123 20.02 -1.20 -5.37
C MET A 123 19.45 -1.52 -6.77
N LEU A 124 19.33 -0.52 -7.64
CA LEU A 124 18.78 -0.70 -8.99
C LEU A 124 19.66 -1.59 -9.88
N GLU A 125 20.98 -1.45 -9.77
CA GLU A 125 21.97 -2.24 -10.55
C GLU A 125 21.89 -3.75 -10.24
N GLN A 126 21.43 -4.13 -9.04
CA GLN A 126 21.26 -5.54 -8.70
C GLN A 126 20.21 -6.25 -9.55
N GLY A 127 19.15 -5.56 -9.99
CA GLY A 127 18.04 -6.19 -10.71
C GLY A 127 17.48 -7.40 -9.94
N GLN A 128 17.63 -8.60 -10.50
CA GLN A 128 17.22 -9.87 -9.87
C GLN A 128 18.41 -10.82 -9.59
N GLN A 129 19.63 -10.28 -9.46
CA GLN A 129 20.85 -11.07 -9.29
C GLN A 129 20.95 -11.76 -7.91
N GLN A 130 20.20 -11.28 -6.91
CA GLN A 130 20.22 -11.81 -5.55
C GLN A 130 18.82 -11.76 -4.93
N PRO A 131 18.59 -12.46 -3.79
CA PRO A 131 17.32 -12.38 -3.08
C PRO A 131 16.96 -10.94 -2.73
N TRP A 132 15.69 -10.56 -2.93
CA TRP A 132 15.24 -9.18 -2.77
C TRP A 132 15.52 -8.61 -1.37
N GLN A 133 15.58 -9.46 -0.33
CA GLN A 133 15.94 -9.05 1.03
C GLN A 133 17.36 -8.48 1.12
N GLN A 134 18.31 -9.07 0.37
CA GLN A 134 19.70 -8.59 0.33
C GLN A 134 19.77 -7.25 -0.40
N THR A 135 19.08 -7.12 -1.53
CA THR A 135 18.97 -5.85 -2.26
C THR A 135 18.26 -4.77 -1.43
N LEU A 136 17.23 -5.13 -0.65
CA LEU A 136 16.55 -4.22 0.27
C LEU A 136 17.50 -3.70 1.36
N LYS A 137 18.35 -4.57 1.89
CA LYS A 137 19.34 -4.24 2.92
C LYS A 137 20.37 -3.24 2.42
N GLU A 138 20.80 -3.34 1.18
CA GLU A 138 21.75 -2.38 0.59
C GLU A 138 21.20 -0.95 0.57
N LEU A 139 19.90 -0.79 0.31
CA LEU A 139 19.25 0.53 0.33
C LEU A 139 18.89 0.99 1.75
N THR A 140 18.27 0.11 2.53
CA THR A 140 17.55 0.49 3.77
C THR A 140 18.30 0.12 5.06
N GLY A 141 19.33 -0.71 4.97
CA GLY A 141 20.01 -1.32 6.12
C GLY A 141 19.29 -2.52 6.73
N GLY A 142 18.05 -2.83 6.31
CA GLY A 142 17.23 -3.93 6.82
C GLY A 142 16.80 -4.92 5.74
N GLU A 143 16.52 -6.16 6.14
CA GLU A 143 16.10 -7.25 5.24
C GLU A 143 14.57 -7.46 5.21
N GLN A 144 13.84 -6.70 6.03
CA GLN A 144 12.40 -6.84 6.21
C GLN A 144 11.65 -5.64 5.62
N MET A 145 10.48 -5.90 5.05
CA MET A 145 9.55 -4.82 4.70
C MET A 145 9.02 -4.18 5.98
N ASP A 146 9.04 -2.85 6.00
CA ASP A 146 8.61 -2.08 7.17
C ASP A 146 7.57 -1.02 6.78
N ALA A 147 6.39 -1.13 7.40
CA ALA A 147 5.30 -0.18 7.19
C ALA A 147 5.38 1.05 8.13
N SER A 148 6.32 1.08 9.08
CA SER A 148 6.52 2.21 10.00
C SER A 148 6.76 3.53 9.25
N ALA A 149 7.50 3.50 8.14
CA ALA A 149 7.76 4.67 7.31
C ALA A 149 6.49 5.30 6.70
N VAL A 150 5.43 4.50 6.51
CA VAL A 150 4.11 5.02 6.10
C VAL A 150 3.53 5.88 7.23
N LEU A 151 3.60 5.37 8.47
CA LEU A 151 3.10 6.07 9.65
C LEU A 151 3.90 7.35 9.90
N ASP A 152 5.24 7.27 9.82
CA ASP A 152 6.12 8.43 9.97
C ASP A 152 5.82 9.52 8.94
N TYR A 153 5.59 9.14 7.68
CA TYR A 153 5.24 10.07 6.63
C TYR A 153 3.93 10.80 6.96
N PHE A 154 2.88 10.07 7.36
CA PHE A 154 1.54 10.62 7.59
C PHE A 154 1.28 11.08 9.03
N ALA A 155 2.26 11.03 9.94
CA ALA A 155 2.09 11.36 11.36
C ALA A 155 1.37 12.71 11.62
N PRO A 156 1.70 13.82 10.91
CA PRO A 156 0.98 15.09 11.09
C PRO A 156 -0.51 15.00 10.73
N LEU A 157 -0.86 14.25 9.68
CA LEU A 157 -2.24 14.05 9.29
C LEU A 157 -2.98 13.13 10.27
N GLN A 158 -2.31 12.08 10.74
CA GLN A 158 -2.88 11.18 11.74
C GLN A 158 -3.23 11.93 13.03
N ALA A 159 -2.32 12.80 13.50
CA ALA A 159 -2.58 13.65 14.66
C ALA A 159 -3.80 14.55 14.43
N TRP A 160 -3.84 15.25 13.29
CA TRP A 160 -4.96 16.11 12.92
C TRP A 160 -6.29 15.34 12.83
N LEU A 161 -6.31 14.17 12.18
CA LEU A 161 -7.49 13.32 12.05
C LEU A 161 -7.99 12.80 13.40
N THR A 162 -7.07 12.47 14.32
CA THR A 162 -7.41 12.01 15.67
C THR A 162 -8.17 13.08 16.43
N GLU A 163 -7.69 14.33 16.37
CA GLU A 163 -8.37 15.48 16.97
C GLU A 163 -9.73 15.75 16.31
N HIS A 164 -9.80 15.78 14.98
CA HIS A 164 -11.01 16.13 14.23
C HIS A 164 -12.10 15.05 14.24
N ASN A 165 -11.73 13.82 14.61
CA ASN A 165 -12.66 12.71 14.78
C ASN A 165 -12.92 12.38 16.26
N ALA A 166 -12.46 13.21 17.20
CA ALA A 166 -12.81 13.06 18.61
C ALA A 166 -14.34 13.03 18.77
N GLY A 167 -14.85 12.00 19.46
CA GLY A 167 -16.29 11.79 19.66
C GLY A 167 -17.04 11.16 18.48
N LYS A 168 -16.36 10.83 17.38
CA LYS A 168 -16.96 10.08 16.25
C LYS A 168 -16.67 8.59 16.38
N GLN A 169 -17.55 7.77 15.82
CA GLN A 169 -17.29 6.34 15.64
C GLN A 169 -16.29 6.16 14.49
N CYS A 170 -15.15 5.53 14.78
CA CYS A 170 -14.15 5.13 13.78
C CYS A 170 -14.31 3.64 13.50
N GLY A 171 -14.63 3.29 12.25
CA GLY A 171 -15.02 1.94 11.86
C GLY A 171 -16.42 1.95 11.23
N TYR A 172 -16.91 0.77 10.89
CA TYR A 172 -18.19 0.54 10.21
C TYR A 172 -18.83 -0.74 10.74
#